data_AF-A0A938B666-F1
#
_entry.id   AF-A0A938B666-F1
#
_cell.length_a   1.000
_cell.length_b   1.000
_cell.length_c   1.000
_cell.angle_alpha   90.00
_cell.angle_beta   90.00
_cell.angle_gamma   90.00
#
_symmetry.space_group_name_H-M   'P 1'
#
loop_
_entity.id
_entity.type
_entity.pdbx_description
1 polymer ?
#
loop_
_entity_poly.entity_id
_entity_poly.type
_entity_poly.pdbx_seq_one_letter_code
_entity_poly.pdbx_strand_id
1 'polypeptide(L)' 'MKSALVIAINVETKDKYKAFTDSNGYYEIPDLPAGTYLVLCIKTGYKAGIKKVDVPSGVPTEVDFKLTPSLE' A
#
# COMPACT_ATOMS: atom_id res chain seq x y z
N MET A 1 -7.91 0.42 -18.13
CA MET A 1 -6.61 0.55 -17.42
C MET A 1 -6.78 -0.12 -16.06
N LYS A 2 -5.95 -1.12 -15.70
CA LYS A 2 -6.12 -1.88 -14.46
C LYS A 2 -5.45 -1.12 -13.30
N SER A 3 -6.21 -0.70 -12.29
CA SER A 3 -5.71 -0.13 -11.03
C SER A 3 -4.93 -1.18 -10.24
N ALA A 4 -4.01 -0.73 -9.37
CA ALA A 4 -3.37 -1.60 -8.39
C ALA A 4 -4.18 -1.59 -7.08
N LEU A 5 -4.19 -2.71 -6.37
CA LEU A 5 -4.71 -2.83 -5.01
C LEU A 5 -3.59 -2.58 -4.02
N VAL A 6 -3.77 -1.62 -3.12
CA VAL A 6 -2.89 -1.36 -1.99
C VAL A 6 -3.54 -1.86 -0.72
N ILE A 7 -2.81 -2.63 0.08
CA ILE A 7 -3.25 -3.16 1.37
C ILE A 7 -2.23 -2.75 2.43
N ALA A 8 -2.65 -1.98 3.43
CA ALA A 8 -1.87 -1.71 4.62
C ALA A 8 -2.33 -2.64 5.75
N ILE A 9 -1.41 -3.41 6.32
CA ILE A 9 -1.68 -4.33 7.43
C ILE A 9 -0.92 -3.84 8.65
N ASN A 10 -1.64 -3.45 9.71
CA ASN A 10 -1.00 -3.10 10.97
C ASN A 10 -0.29 -4.35 11.53
N VAL A 11 0.99 -4.24 11.85
CA VAL A 11 1.84 -5.38 12.26
C VAL A 11 1.40 -5.93 13.61
N GLU A 12 0.87 -5.09 14.49
CA GLU A 12 0.46 -5.45 15.85
C GLU A 12 -0.99 -5.94 15.86
N THR A 13 -1.94 -5.09 15.47
CA THR A 13 -3.38 -5.39 15.57
C THR A 13 -3.87 -6.34 14.48
N LYS A 14 -3.11 -6.48 13.40
CA LYS A 14 -3.47 -7.22 12.17
C LYS A 14 -4.63 -6.60 11.39
N ASP A 15 -5.05 -5.39 11.76
CA ASP A 15 -6.07 -4.64 11.03
C ASP A 15 -5.61 -4.37 9.60
N LYS A 16 -6.55 -4.45 8.66
CA LYS A 16 -6.29 -4.33 7.23
C LYS A 16 -7.07 -3.17 6.64
N TYR A 17 -6.34 -2.30 5.96
CA TYR A 17 -6.88 -1.16 5.25
C TYR A 17 -6.55 -1.31 3.77
N LYS A 18 -7.45 -0.89 2.90
CA LYS A 18 -7.34 -1.12 1.45
C LYS A 18 -7.67 0.14 0.67
N ALA A 19 -6.93 0.37 -0.40
CA ALA A 19 -7.22 1.38 -1.40
C ALA A 19 -6.90 0.84 -2.79
N PHE A 20 -7.51 1.44 -3.81
CA PHE A 20 -7.12 1.22 -5.20
C PHE A 20 -6.41 2.45 -5.73
N THR A 21 -5.39 2.25 -6.55
CA THR A 21 -4.77 3.36 -7.25
C THR A 21 -5.70 3.92 -8.31
N ASP A 22 -5.59 5.21 -8.59
CA ASP A 22 -6.18 5.83 -9.77
C ASP A 22 -5.41 5.45 -11.05
N SER A 23 -5.75 6.10 -12.18
CA SER A 23 -5.06 5.90 -13.46
C SER A 23 -3.62 6.42 -13.50
N ASN A 24 -3.28 7.36 -12.61
CA ASN A 24 -1.95 7.95 -12.48
C ASN A 24 -1.06 7.17 -11.49
N GLY A 25 -1.63 6.18 -10.78
CA GLY A 25 -0.93 5.40 -9.77
C GLY A 25 -1.01 5.98 -8.36
N TYR A 26 -1.74 7.08 -8.18
CA TYR A 26 -1.97 7.69 -6.86
C TYR A 26 -2.96 6.87 -6.05
N TYR A 27 -2.71 6.76 -4.74
CA TYR A 27 -3.63 6.15 -3.78
C TYR A 27 -3.54 6.87 -2.44
N GLU A 28 -4.60 6.76 -1.65
CA GLU A 28 -4.65 7.29 -0.29
C GLU A 28 -5.41 6.31 0.60
N ILE A 29 -4.93 6.14 1.84
CA ILE A 29 -5.62 5.37 2.87
C ILE A 29 -5.81 6.33 4.06
N PRO A 30 -6.99 6.97 4.19
CA PRO A 30 -7.24 7.91 5.27
C PRO A 30 -7.44 7.20 6.61
N ASP A 31 -7.35 7.97 7.69
CA ASP A 31 -7.72 7.57 9.04
C ASP A 31 -7.00 6.32 9.58
N LEU A 32 -5.72 6.13 9.18
CA LEU A 32 -4.88 5.09 9.76
C LEU A 32 -4.50 5.45 11.21
N PRO A 33 -4.76 4.57 12.19
CA PRO A 33 -4.16 4.68 13.50
C PRO A 33 -2.63 4.72 13.41
N ALA A 34 -2.00 5.37 14.37
CA ALA A 34 -0.54 5.35 14.48
C ALA A 34 -0.07 3.91 14.70
N GLY A 35 0.99 3.51 14.01
CA GLY A 35 1.54 2.16 14.14
C GLY A 35 2.44 1.77 12.98
N THR A 36 3.01 0.58 13.08
CA THR A 36 3.83 -0.01 12.03
C THR A 36 2.96 -0.84 11.10
N TYR A 37 3.10 -0.62 9.80
CA TYR A 37 2.34 -1.29 8.76
C TYR A 37 3.24 -2.07 7.80
N LEU A 38 2.76 -3.23 7.35
CA LEU A 38 3.20 -3.86 6.12
C LEU A 38 2.26 -3.42 4.99
N VAL A 39 2.79 -2.64 4.06
CA VAL A 39 2.05 -2.13 2.90
C VAL A 39 2.38 -3.00 1.71
N LEU A 40 1.36 -3.63 1.12
CA LEU A 40 1.43 -4.44 -0.08
C LEU A 40 0.81 -3.70 -1.25
N CYS A 41 1.48 -3.67 -2.40
CA CYS A 41 0.95 -3.14 -3.64
C CYS A 41 0.89 -4.25 -4.69
N ILE A 42 -0.32 -4.57 -5.15
CA ILE A 42 -0.62 -5.72 -6.01
C ILE A 42 -1.25 -5.22 -7.30
N LYS A 43 -0.67 -5.62 -8.44
CA LYS A 43 -1.21 -5.32 -9.76
C LYS A 43 -1.07 -6.54 -10.65
N THR A 44 -2.14 -6.91 -11.36
CA THR A 44 -2.10 -8.06 -12.30
C THR A 44 -1.01 -7.85 -13.35
N GLY A 45 -0.18 -8.88 -13.56
CA GLY A 45 0.97 -8.82 -14.49
C GLY A 45 2.24 -8.21 -13.87
N TYR A 46 2.25 -7.94 -12.56
CA TYR A 46 3.41 -7.42 -11.84
C TYR A 46 3.68 -8.27 -10.60
N LYS A 47 4.95 -8.36 -10.21
CA LYS A 47 5.35 -8.85 -8.89
C LYS A 47 4.84 -7.90 -7.82
N ALA A 48 4.25 -8.44 -6.75
CA ALA A 48 3.76 -7.62 -5.64
C ALA A 48 4.93 -6.90 -4.95
N GLY A 49 4.73 -5.61 -4.67
CA GLY A 49 5.66 -4.82 -3.84
C GLY A 49 5.25 -4.90 -2.38
N ILE A 50 6.23 -4.96 -1.48
CA ILE A 50 5.99 -4.95 -0.02
C ILE A 50 6.96 -3.97 0.63
N LYS A 51 6.45 -3.10 1.51
CA LYS A 51 7.26 -2.19 2.33
C LYS A 51 6.76 -2.21 3.77
N LYS A 52 7.70 -2.13 4.72
CA LYS A 52 7.40 -1.89 6.14
C LYS A 52 7.52 -0.39 6.39
N VAL A 53 6.51 0.20 7.02
CA VAL A 53 6.40 1.66 7.18
C VAL A 53 5.87 1.97 8.57
N ASP A 54 6.47 2.95 9.24
CA ASP A 54 5.96 3.48 10.51
C ASP A 54 5.11 4.72 10.21
N VAL A 55 3.85 4.69 10.65
CA VAL A 55 2.87 5.77 10.46
C VAL A 55 2.69 6.51 11.79
N PRO A 56 3.18 7.75 11.93
CA PRO A 56 2.97 8.56 13.13
C PRO A 56 1.53 9.07 13.22
N SER A 57 1.08 9.39 14.44
CA SER A 57 -0.26 9.94 14.66
C SER A 57 -0.41 11.31 14.00
N GLY A 58 -1.45 11.46 13.17
CA GLY A 58 -1.83 12.75 12.56
C GLY A 58 -0.85 13.28 11.50
N VAL A 59 0.15 12.48 11.08
CA VAL A 59 1.14 12.88 10.08
C VAL A 59 0.98 12.03 8.82
N PRO A 60 0.73 12.65 7.64
CA PRO A 60 0.73 11.93 6.37
C PRO A 60 2.08 11.25 6.14
N THR A 61 2.05 10.00 5.68
CA THR A 61 3.25 9.22 5.37
C THR A 61 3.21 8.77 3.91
N GLU A 62 4.19 9.20 3.11
CA GLU A 62 4.28 8.86 1.70
C GLU A 62 5.08 7.56 1.48
N VAL A 63 4.56 6.69 0.62
CA VAL A 63 5.16 5.37 0.34
C VAL A 63 5.06 5.05 -1.15
N ASP A 64 6.16 5.17 -1.87
CA ASP A 64 6.15 4.85 -3.30
C ASP A 64 6.44 3.39 -3.60
N PHE A 65 5.79 2.83 -4.62
CA PHE A 65 6.08 1.50 -5.13
C PHE A 65 6.49 1.54 -6.60
N LYS A 66 7.68 1.00 -6.90
CA LYS A 66 8.08 0.67 -8.26
C LYS A 66 7.94 -0.83 -8.47
N LEU A 67 6.88 -1.25 -9.15
CA LEU A 67 6.61 -2.66 -9.40
C LEU A 67 7.36 -3.17 -10.63
N THR A 68 7.83 -4.40 -10.55
CA THR A 68 8.47 -5.09 -11.68
C THR A 68 7.45 -6.00 -12.35
N PRO A 69 7.31 -6.00 -13.69
CA PRO A 69 6.47 -6.96 -14.40
C PRO A 69 6.79 -8.40 -13.98
N SER A 70 5.75 -9.20 -13.80
CA SER A 70 5.92 -10.65 -13.70
C SER A 70 6.12 -11.15 -15.13
N LEU A 71 7.30 -11.66 -15.43
CA LEU A 71 7.48 -12.49 -16.63
C LEU A 71 6.61 -13.73 -16.41
N GLU A 72 5.55 -13.87 -17.19
CA GLU A 72 4.83 -15.14 -17.33
C GLU A 72 5.70 -16.18 -18.05
#